data_AF-A0AA38IN33-F1
#
_entry.id   AF-A0AA38IN33-F1
#
_cell.length_a   1.000
_cell.length_b   1.000
_cell.length_c   1.000
_cell.angle_alpha   90.00
_cell.angle_beta   90.00
_cell.angle_gamma   90.00
#
_symmetry.space_group_name_H-M   'P 1'
#
loop_
_entity.id
_entity.type
_entity.pdbx_description
1 polymer ?
#
loop_
_entity_poly.entity_id
_entity_poly.type
_entity_poly.pdbx_seq_one_letter_code
_entity_poly.pdbx_strand_id
1 'polypeptide(L)'
;MSLRTPAATLKNIDKVTRHYVKRILHLHLHTPHNLIHASLRDGGLGVTQMTLSIPNILLRRINNLSDSSKKDGVFKATLSTVRVEGLRKNLQEVAVKYPPQYFRGEMEKRAFIKGLHYAAQDAAS
;
A
#
# COMPACT_ATOMS: atom_id res chain seq x y z
N MET A 1 -14.29 12.65 -20.42
CA MET A 1 -13.33 11.87 -19.60
C MET A 1 -13.96 11.58 -18.24
N SER A 2 -14.32 10.34 -17.94
CA SER A 2 -14.96 9.96 -16.67
C SER A 2 -13.95 10.06 -15.52
N LEU A 3 -14.24 10.88 -14.51
CA LEU A 3 -13.45 11.04 -13.28
C LEU A 3 -13.52 9.77 -12.43
N ARG A 4 -12.86 8.69 -12.87
CA ARG A 4 -12.68 7.51 -12.01
C ARG A 4 -11.81 7.93 -10.83
N THR A 5 -12.35 7.82 -9.63
CA THR A 5 -11.59 8.06 -8.41
C THR A 5 -10.35 7.16 -8.40
N PRO A 6 -9.18 7.65 -7.93
CA PRO A 6 -7.95 6.86 -7.92
C PRO A 6 -8.13 5.51 -7.21
N ALA A 7 -9.02 5.44 -6.23
CA ALA A 7 -9.37 4.21 -5.53
C ALA A 7 -9.96 3.12 -6.46
N ALA A 8 -10.90 3.47 -7.35
CA ALA A 8 -11.50 2.50 -8.27
C ALA A 8 -10.49 1.98 -9.29
N THR A 9 -9.63 2.86 -9.79
CA THR A 9 -8.55 2.49 -10.72
C THR A 9 -7.54 1.57 -10.06
N LEU A 10 -7.07 1.89 -8.85
CA LEU A 10 -6.10 1.05 -8.13
C LEU A 10 -6.70 -0.32 -7.76
N LYS A 11 -7.98 -0.39 -7.38
CA LYS A 11 -8.68 -1.67 -7.16
C LYS A 11 -8.74 -2.53 -8.41
N ASN A 12 -9.00 -1.92 -9.56
CA ASN A 12 -9.05 -2.64 -10.83
C ASN A 12 -7.68 -3.15 -11.26
N ILE A 13 -6.63 -2.33 -11.12
CA ILE A 13 -5.27 -2.77 -11.43
C ILE A 13 -4.87 -3.94 -10.53
N ASP A 14 -5.11 -3.84 -9.22
CA ASP A 14 -4.83 -4.89 -8.25
C ASP A 14 -5.57 -6.21 -8.58
N LYS A 15 -6.83 -6.13 -9.03
CA LYS A 15 -7.60 -7.29 -9.52
C LYS A 15 -6.95 -7.92 -10.76
N VAL A 16 -6.58 -7.11 -11.75
CA VAL A 16 -5.94 -7.59 -12.99
C VAL A 16 -4.58 -8.22 -12.69
N THR A 17 -3.77 -7.60 -11.84
CA THR A 17 -2.47 -8.15 -11.42
C THR A 17 -2.63 -9.51 -10.75
N ARG A 18 -3.55 -9.65 -9.77
CA ARG A 18 -3.78 -10.95 -9.13
C ARG A 18 -4.24 -12.02 -10.11
N HIS A 19 -5.12 -11.68 -11.04
CA HIS A 19 -5.61 -12.63 -12.04
C HIS A 19 -4.49 -13.08 -12.98
N TYR A 20 -3.65 -12.14 -13.42
CA TYR A 20 -2.51 -12.43 -14.28
C TYR A 20 -1.47 -13.30 -13.58
N VAL A 21 -1.15 -13.01 -12.32
CA VAL A 21 -0.25 -13.81 -11.48
C VAL A 21 -0.77 -15.25 -11.32
N LYS A 22 -2.06 -15.41 -10.98
CA LYS A 22 -2.68 -16.75 -10.87
C LYS A 22 -2.60 -17.52 -12.18
N ARG A 23 -2.80 -16.84 -13.31
CA ARG A 23 -2.74 -17.45 -14.63
C ARG A 23 -1.32 -17.92 -14.99
N ILE A 24 -0.30 -17.10 -14.75
CA ILE A 24 1.10 -17.46 -15.04
C ILE A 24 1.57 -18.61 -14.18
N LEU A 25 1.25 -18.57 -12.90
CA LEU A 25 1.71 -19.57 -11.94
C LEU A 25 0.78 -20.79 -11.87
N HIS A 26 -0.20 -20.89 -12.78
CA HIS A 26 -1.22 -21.93 -12.82
C HIS A 26 -1.91 -22.16 -11.45
N LEU A 27 -2.06 -21.10 -10.67
CA LEU A 27 -2.73 -21.15 -9.37
C LEU A 27 -4.24 -21.27 -9.56
N HIS A 28 -4.87 -22.03 -8.67
CA HIS A 28 -6.32 -22.14 -8.68
C HIS A 28 -6.99 -20.77 -8.46
N LEU A 29 -8.16 -20.57 -9.08
CA LEU A 29 -8.97 -19.36 -8.91
C LEU A 29 -9.26 -19.06 -7.42
N HIS A 30 -9.47 -20.11 -6.62
CA HIS A 30 -9.74 -20.00 -5.18
C HIS A 30 -8.49 -19.83 -4.31
N THR A 31 -7.28 -19.82 -4.88
CA THR A 31 -6.06 -19.57 -4.11
C THR A 31 -6.17 -18.24 -3.36
N PRO A 32 -5.87 -18.19 -2.05
CA PRO A 32 -6.01 -16.98 -1.26
C PRO A 32 -5.12 -15.86 -1.79
N HIS A 33 -5.68 -14.64 -1.89
CA HIS A 33 -4.93 -13.46 -2.34
C HIS A 33 -3.79 -13.08 -1.40
N ASN A 34 -3.86 -13.51 -0.14
CA ASN A 34 -2.81 -13.29 0.85
C ASN A 34 -1.48 -13.88 0.39
N LEU A 35 -1.48 -15.00 -0.34
CA LEU A 35 -0.24 -15.60 -0.87
C LEU A 35 0.44 -14.69 -1.90
N ILE A 36 -0.35 -13.94 -2.67
CA ILE A 36 0.17 -13.01 -3.68
C ILE A 36 0.80 -11.78 -3.01
N HIS A 37 0.18 -11.29 -1.94
CA HIS A 37 0.59 -10.05 -1.25
C HIS A 37 1.55 -10.27 -0.07
N ALA A 38 1.62 -11.48 0.46
CA ALA A 38 2.55 -11.85 1.53
C ALA A 38 4.00 -11.64 1.06
N SER A 39 4.87 -11.36 2.02
CA SER A 39 6.27 -11.09 1.70
C SER A 39 6.96 -12.33 1.10
N LEU A 40 7.99 -12.12 0.28
CA LEU A 40 8.82 -13.21 -0.24
C LEU A 40 9.42 -14.06 0.90
N ARG A 41 9.71 -13.43 2.04
CA ARG A 41 10.26 -14.09 3.23
C ARG A 41 9.26 -15.04 3.90
N ASP A 42 7.97 -14.76 3.79
CA ASP A 42 6.91 -15.62 4.33
C ASP A 42 6.44 -16.68 3.30
N GLY A 43 7.16 -16.85 2.19
CA GLY A 43 6.78 -17.75 1.10
C GLY A 43 5.70 -17.19 0.16
N GLY A 44 5.41 -15.89 0.24
CA GLY A 44 4.51 -15.19 -0.68
C GLY A 44 5.21 -14.68 -1.94
N LEU A 45 4.47 -13.98 -2.79
CA LEU A 45 5.01 -13.39 -4.03
C LEU A 45 5.50 -11.94 -3.88
N GLY A 46 5.26 -11.31 -2.72
CA GLY A 46 5.66 -9.93 -2.44
C GLY A 46 5.00 -8.89 -3.34
N VAL A 47 3.89 -9.22 -4.01
CA VAL A 47 3.21 -8.30 -4.93
C VAL A 47 2.46 -7.25 -4.13
N THR A 48 2.80 -5.99 -4.38
CA THR A 48 2.20 -4.87 -3.66
C THR A 48 0.69 -4.79 -3.88
N GLN A 49 -0.05 -4.76 -2.77
CA GLN A 49 -1.47 -4.49 -2.80
C GLN A 49 -1.70 -3.00 -3.04
N MET A 50 -2.10 -2.63 -4.26
CA MET A 50 -2.17 -1.22 -4.66
C MET A 50 -3.21 -0.41 -3.88
N THR A 51 -4.21 -1.08 -3.32
CA THR A 51 -5.23 -0.43 -2.48
C THR A 51 -4.67 0.12 -1.17
N LEU A 52 -3.57 -0.45 -0.66
CA LEU A 52 -2.88 0.06 0.53
C LEU A 52 -2.14 1.38 0.26
N SER A 53 -1.94 1.76 -1.00
CA SER A 53 -1.33 3.06 -1.36
C SER A 53 -2.34 4.21 -1.37
N ILE A 54 -3.64 3.94 -1.34
CA ILE A 54 -4.70 4.97 -1.39
C ILE A 54 -4.55 6.01 -0.26
N PRO A 55 -4.34 5.64 1.01
CA PRO A 55 -4.19 6.62 2.10
C PRO A 55 -2.98 7.54 1.88
N ASN A 56 -1.86 6.98 1.43
CA ASN A 56 -0.65 7.74 1.10
C ASN A 56 -0.89 8.74 -0.04
N ILE A 57 -1.61 8.33 -1.09
CA ILE A 57 -1.96 9.20 -2.23
C ILE A 57 -2.89 10.33 -1.77
N LEU A 58 -3.89 10.02 -0.94
CA LEU A 58 -4.81 11.03 -0.40
C LEU A 58 -4.09 12.01 0.53
N LEU A 59 -3.22 11.51 1.41
CA LEU A 59 -2.43 12.34 2.31
C LEU A 59 -1.53 13.30 1.52
N ARG A 60 -0.84 12.80 0.48
CA ARG A 60 0.00 13.63 -0.39
C ARG A 60 -0.82 14.71 -1.10
N ARG A 61 -2.03 14.40 -1.57
CA ARG A 61 -2.93 15.40 -2.17
C ARG A 61 -3.34 16.47 -1.17
N ILE A 62 -3.70 16.08 0.06
CA ILE A 62 -4.06 17.05 1.11
C ILE A 62 -2.87 17.95 1.45
N ASN A 63 -1.67 17.39 1.58
CA ASN A 63 -0.46 18.18 1.83
C ASN A 63 -0.16 19.15 0.67
N ASN A 64 -0.24 18.68 -0.57
CA ASN A 64 -0.04 19.54 -1.75
C ASN A 64 -1.08 20.67 -1.80
N LEU A 65 -2.35 20.38 -1.47
CA LEU A 65 -3.41 21.38 -1.39
C LEU A 65 -3.13 22.40 -0.28
N SER A 66 -2.63 21.96 0.88
CA SER A 66 -2.22 22.84 1.97
C SER A 66 -1.07 23.76 1.57
N ASP A 67 -0.13 23.29 0.74
CA ASP A 67 0.98 24.09 0.25
C ASP A 67 0.54 25.10 -0.82
N SER A 68 -0.34 24.72 -1.73
CA SER A 68 -0.90 25.62 -2.75
C SER A 68 -1.86 26.65 -2.16
N SER A 69 -2.57 26.29 -1.09
CA SER A 69 -3.53 27.15 -0.39
C SER A 69 -2.90 28.31 0.38
N LYS A 70 -1.56 28.42 0.46
CA LYS A 70 -0.89 29.51 1.18
C LYS A 70 -1.26 30.91 0.66
N LYS A 71 -1.74 31.01 -0.59
CA LYS A 71 -2.16 32.27 -1.23
C LYS A 71 -3.66 32.59 -1.05
N ASP A 72 -4.51 31.59 -0.82
CA ASP A 72 -5.97 31.75 -0.69
C ASP A 72 -6.45 31.52 0.75
N GLY A 73 -6.83 32.61 1.43
CA GLY A 73 -7.26 32.59 2.83
C GLY A 73 -8.49 31.73 3.10
N VAL A 74 -9.46 31.72 2.17
CA VAL A 74 -10.68 30.89 2.29
C VAL A 74 -10.33 29.41 2.23
N PHE A 75 -9.50 29.01 1.27
CA PHE A 75 -9.11 27.62 1.09
C PHE A 75 -8.30 27.10 2.29
N LYS A 76 -7.49 27.97 2.90
CA LYS A 76 -6.72 27.67 4.11
C LYS A 76 -7.63 27.41 5.30
N ALA A 77 -8.65 28.25 5.48
CA ALA A 77 -9.64 28.09 6.55
C ALA A 77 -10.43 26.79 6.41
N THR A 78 -10.78 26.38 5.18
CA THR A 78 -11.49 25.11 4.93
C THR A 78 -10.61 23.90 5.27
N LEU A 79 -9.32 23.96 4.95
CA LEU A 79 -8.35 22.88 5.24
C LEU A 79 -8.02 22.76 6.73
N SER A 80 -8.13 23.84 7.51
CA SER A 80 -7.96 23.85 8.97
C SER A 80 -9.22 23.47 9.75
N THR A 81 -10.28 23.00 9.08
CA THR A 81 -11.48 22.54 9.79
C THR A 81 -11.20 21.25 10.55
N VAL A 82 -11.82 21.09 11.73
CA VAL A 82 -11.69 19.90 12.60
C VAL A 82 -11.90 18.59 11.85
N ARG A 83 -12.81 18.58 10.87
CA ARG A 83 -13.12 17.40 10.05
C ARG A 83 -11.96 17.01 9.13
N VAL A 84 -11.31 17.99 8.49
CA VAL A 84 -10.17 17.76 7.60
C VAL A 84 -8.94 17.37 8.40
N GLU A 85 -8.72 17.99 9.56
CA GLU A 85 -7.65 17.61 10.47
C GLU A 85 -7.81 16.18 11.02
N GLY A 86 -9.04 15.81 11.41
CA GLY A 86 -9.35 14.44 11.82
C GLY A 86 -9.13 13.43 10.69
N LEU A 87 -9.55 13.76 9.47
CA LEU A 87 -9.25 12.94 8.29
C LEU A 87 -7.74 12.80 8.06
N ARG A 88 -6.98 13.88 8.19
CA ARG A 88 -5.52 13.88 8.00
C ARG A 88 -4.83 12.97 9.02
N LYS A 89 -5.21 13.04 10.30
CA LYS A 89 -4.69 12.15 11.36
C LYS A 89 -4.99 10.69 11.06
N ASN A 90 -6.24 10.36 10.74
CA ASN A 90 -6.63 9.00 10.39
C ASN A 90 -5.84 8.48 9.17
N LEU A 91 -5.65 9.32 8.14
CA LEU A 91 -4.86 8.95 6.97
C LEU A 91 -3.38 8.76 7.31
N GLN A 92 -2.81 9.56 8.21
CA GLN A 92 -1.44 9.40 8.69
C GLN A 92 -1.26 8.08 9.45
N GLU A 93 -2.17 7.77 10.38
CA GLU A 93 -2.12 6.51 11.14
C GLU A 93 -2.20 5.29 10.22
N VAL A 94 -3.12 5.31 9.25
CA VAL A 94 -3.27 4.22 8.27
C VAL A 94 -2.05 4.14 7.34
N ALA A 95 -1.50 5.29 6.92
CA ALA A 95 -0.30 5.35 6.09
C ALA A 95 0.95 4.80 6.81
N VAL A 96 1.10 5.06 8.11
CA VAL A 96 2.20 4.51 8.93
C VAL A 96 2.05 3.00 9.11
N LYS A 97 0.82 2.51 9.32
CA LYS A 97 0.54 1.07 9.45
C LYS A 97 0.83 0.30 8.15
N TYR A 98 0.57 0.93 7.01
CA TYR A 98 0.78 0.36 5.68
C TYR A 98 1.70 1.29 4.87
N PRO A 99 3.01 1.31 5.18
CA PRO A 99 3.94 2.19 4.51
C PRO A 99 3.97 1.86 3.01
N PRO A 100 4.22 2.86 2.14
CA PRO A 100 4.38 2.62 0.72
C PRO A 100 5.52 1.62 0.49
N GLN A 101 5.18 0.41 0.03
CA GLN A 101 6.08 -0.75 -0.10
C GLN A 101 7.18 -0.57 -1.16
N TYR A 102 7.30 0.61 -1.78
CA TYR A 102 8.36 0.96 -2.73
C TYR A 102 9.75 1.05 -2.07
N PHE A 103 9.86 0.95 -0.74
CA PHE A 103 11.14 0.91 -0.04
C PHE A 103 11.63 -0.53 0.19
N ARG A 104 12.43 -1.01 -0.78
CA ARG A 104 13.30 -2.20 -0.66
C ARG A 104 14.12 -2.19 0.66
N GLY A 105 14.48 -1.00 1.16
CA GLY A 105 15.31 -0.82 2.36
C GLY A 105 14.62 -1.00 3.73
N GLU A 106 13.28 -1.10 3.82
CA GLU A 106 12.61 -1.48 5.09
C GLU A 106 12.33 -2.99 5.18
N MET A 107 12.20 -3.67 4.03
CA MET A 107 12.12 -5.13 4.00
C MET A 107 13.39 -5.75 4.61
N GLU A 108 14.55 -5.12 4.41
CA GLU A 108 15.82 -5.52 5.02
C GLU A 108 15.81 -5.40 6.55
N LYS A 109 15.14 -4.38 7.10
CA LYS A 109 15.15 -4.03 8.54
C LYS A 109 14.16 -4.80 9.40
N ARG A 110 13.17 -5.47 8.80
CA ARG A 110 12.24 -6.30 9.56
C ARG A 110 12.97 -7.56 10.04
N ALA A 111 13.15 -7.62 11.36
CA ALA A 111 13.86 -8.70 12.05
C ALA A 111 13.36 -10.06 11.58
N PHE A 112 14.31 -10.89 11.16
CA PHE A 112 14.15 -12.27 10.77
C PHE A 112 13.30 -13.03 11.80
N ILE A 113 12.28 -13.76 11.35
CA ILE A 113 11.74 -14.86 12.16
C ILE A 113 12.87 -15.89 12.23
N LYS A 114 13.41 -16.16 13.43
CA LYS A 114 14.55 -17.07 13.65
C LYS A 114 14.40 -18.39 12.88
N GLY A 115 13.18 -18.91 12.76
CA GLY A 115 12.88 -20.14 12.02
C GLY A 115 13.31 -20.15 10.55
N LEU A 116 13.26 -19.01 9.84
CA LEU A 116 13.65 -18.95 8.43
C LEU A 116 15.17 -18.91 8.22
N HIS A 117 15.91 -18.38 9.20
CA HIS A 117 17.38 -18.41 9.20
C HIS A 117 17.90 -19.84 9.35
N TYR A 118 17.21 -20.67 10.14
CA TYR A 118 17.52 -22.10 10.26
C TYR A 118 17.21 -22.86 8.97
N ALA A 119 16.09 -22.57 8.30
CA ALA A 119 15.74 -23.20 7.03
C ALA A 119 16.69 -22.83 5.88
N ALA A 120 17.23 -21.60 5.85
CA ALA A 120 18.20 -21.17 4.85
C ALA A 120 19.62 -21.71 5.09
N GLN A 121 19.90 -22.23 6.29
CA GLN A 121 21.19 -22.84 6.66
C GLN A 121 21.14 -24.37 6.62
N ASP A 122 19.97 -24.95 6.35
CA ASP A 122 19.83 -26.39 6.23
C ASP A 122 20.40 -26.83 4.88
N ALA A 123 21.49 -27.58 4.91
CA ALA A 123 22.31 -27.94 3.74
C ALA A 123 21.65 -28.99 2.81
N ALA A 124 20.34 -29.20 2.95
CA ALA A 124 19.57 -30.24 2.25
C ALA A 124 18.53 -29.69 1.25
N SER A 125 18.60 -28.40 0.87
CA SER A 125 17.79 -27.80 -0.21
C SER A 125 18.60 -27.54 -1.47
#